data_AF-A0A7C1SER6-F1
#
_entry.id   AF-A0A7C1SER6-F1
#
_cell.length_a   1.000
_cell.length_b   1.000
_cell.length_c   1.000
_cell.angle_alpha   90.00
_cell.angle_beta   90.00
_cell.angle_gamma   90.00
#
_symmetry.space_group_name_H-M   'P 1'
#
loop_
_entity.id
_entity.type
_entity.pdbx_description
1 polymer ?
#
loop_
_entity_poly.entity_id
_entity_poly.type
_entity_poly.pdbx_seq_one_letter_code
_entity_poly.pdbx_strand_id
1 'polypeptide(L)'
;MPDFYYIDLYFDPEEKTLREIVDGCVYSLICSGATFEKVFLVSSSNRKQVSIGEHVQIEPQDLGVMAETYFEEHEGETNFLFSFPPLGRIMFKYDFVLDQYMMDEIAEEEADTKSSANDIGVTFSYSVSEHGGKRMKVSMSFWEEYLLKHGSWEVHRRNIEKIYSFIGAINQNVEPYFGAMNSELHLNTDKSHDLLREGKFPEGNDFVFVGKQMLHLLDMDEVKARGIRQTVMPNKAVILELTDKWAL
;
A
#
# COMPACT_ATOMS: atom_id res chain seq x y z
N MET A 1 -1.57 6.75 19.98
CA MET A 1 -0.86 7.22 18.77
C MET A 1 -1.50 6.42 17.66
N PRO A 2 -2.05 7.06 16.62
CA PRO A 2 -2.89 6.37 15.66
C PRO A 2 -2.11 5.24 15.00
N ASP A 3 -2.61 4.01 15.11
CA ASP A 3 -2.06 2.88 14.37
C ASP A 3 -2.44 3.04 12.87
N PHE A 4 -1.52 2.69 11.96
CA PHE A 4 -1.74 2.66 10.51
C PHE A 4 -1.59 1.26 9.91
N TYR A 5 -2.46 0.95 8.94
CA TYR A 5 -2.39 -0.28 8.17
C TYR A 5 -1.65 0.04 6.88
N TYR A 6 -0.60 -0.73 6.59
CA TYR A 6 0.21 -0.54 5.39
C TYR A 6 0.05 -1.72 4.46
N ILE A 7 -0.12 -1.42 3.17
CA ILE A 7 -0.04 -2.38 2.09
C ILE A 7 1.19 -2.01 1.26
N ASP A 8 2.19 -2.89 1.30
CA ASP A 8 3.38 -2.77 0.47
C ASP A 8 3.20 -3.64 -0.76
N LEU A 9 3.26 -3.03 -1.95
CA LEU A 9 3.28 -3.73 -3.24
C LEU A 9 4.66 -3.60 -3.87
N TYR A 10 5.19 -4.70 -4.41
CA TYR A 10 6.51 -4.75 -5.02
C TYR A 10 6.44 -4.94 -6.54
N PHE A 11 7.31 -4.21 -7.22
CA PHE A 11 7.41 -4.14 -8.66
C PHE A 11 8.86 -4.35 -9.09
N ASP A 12 9.04 -4.99 -10.23
CA ASP A 12 10.35 -5.19 -10.84
C ASP A 12 10.69 -3.96 -11.70
N PRO A 13 11.70 -3.17 -11.32
CA PRO A 13 12.08 -1.98 -12.09
C PRO A 13 12.70 -2.31 -13.45
N GLU A 14 13.06 -3.57 -13.73
CA GLU A 14 13.49 -4.00 -15.06
C GLU A 14 12.29 -4.27 -16.00
N GLU A 15 11.11 -4.57 -15.45
CA GLU A 15 9.90 -4.84 -16.23
C GLU A 15 9.08 -3.58 -16.54
N LYS A 16 9.05 -2.60 -15.61
CA LYS A 16 8.29 -1.36 -15.75
C LYS A 16 9.09 -0.17 -15.26
N THR A 17 8.97 0.95 -15.97
CA THR A 17 9.60 2.20 -15.52
C THR A 17 8.91 2.75 -14.29
N LEU A 18 9.64 3.60 -13.53
CA LEU A 18 9.07 4.30 -12.39
C LEU A 18 7.81 5.09 -12.77
N ARG A 19 7.86 5.76 -13.92
CA ARG A 19 6.72 6.51 -14.45
C ARG A 19 5.50 5.62 -14.69
N GLU A 20 5.69 4.48 -15.35
CA GLU A 20 4.60 3.52 -15.60
C GLU A 20 3.97 3.02 -14.29
N ILE A 21 4.80 2.74 -13.28
CA ILE A 21 4.34 2.31 -11.96
C ILE A 21 3.54 3.42 -11.26
N VAL A 22 4.05 4.66 -11.25
CA VAL A 22 3.39 5.80 -10.60
C VAL A 22 2.07 6.13 -11.31
N ASP A 23 2.13 6.38 -12.62
CA ASP A 23 0.96 6.75 -13.42
C ASP A 23 -0.12 5.66 -13.34
N GLY A 24 0.29 4.39 -13.44
CA GLY A 24 -0.63 3.27 -13.36
C GLY A 24 -1.23 3.05 -11.97
N CYS A 25 -0.48 3.29 -10.88
CA CYS A 25 -1.03 3.23 -9.52
C CYS A 25 -2.03 4.36 -9.26
N VAL A 26 -1.68 5.59 -9.64
CA VAL A 26 -2.56 6.77 -9.51
C VAL A 26 -3.84 6.56 -10.32
N TYR A 27 -3.71 6.14 -11.58
CA TYR A 27 -4.85 5.82 -12.45
C TYR A 27 -5.74 4.73 -11.84
N SER A 28 -5.14 3.67 -11.30
CA SER A 28 -5.88 2.56 -10.69
C SER A 28 -6.71 3.00 -9.48
N LEU A 29 -6.17 3.88 -8.63
CA LEU A 29 -6.89 4.44 -7.49
C LEU A 29 -8.06 5.31 -7.96
N ILE A 30 -7.85 6.18 -8.95
CA ILE A 30 -8.90 7.03 -9.52
C ILE A 30 -10.03 6.18 -10.13
N CYS A 31 -9.68 5.16 -10.91
CA CYS A 31 -10.66 4.24 -11.50
C CYS A 31 -11.41 3.42 -10.44
N SER A 32 -10.82 3.21 -9.28
CA SER A 32 -11.45 2.52 -8.14
C SER A 32 -12.36 3.44 -7.32
N GLY A 33 -12.46 4.73 -7.67
CA GLY A 33 -13.31 5.73 -7.01
C GLY A 33 -12.58 6.68 -6.07
N ALA A 34 -11.25 6.60 -5.97
CA ALA A 34 -10.48 7.54 -5.17
C ALA A 34 -10.38 8.91 -5.84
N THR A 35 -10.53 9.97 -5.05
CA THR A 35 -10.38 11.35 -5.52
C THR A 35 -9.00 11.85 -5.12
N PHE A 36 -8.19 12.24 -6.09
CA PHE A 36 -6.90 12.88 -5.83
C PHE A 36 -7.11 14.19 -5.04
N GLU A 37 -6.38 14.37 -3.94
CA GLU A 37 -6.51 15.54 -3.08
C GLU A 37 -5.29 16.47 -3.21
N LYS A 38 -4.10 15.95 -2.90
CA LYS A 38 -2.87 16.76 -2.78
C LYS A 38 -1.61 15.90 -2.75
N VAL A 39 -0.46 16.55 -2.92
CA VAL A 39 0.87 15.97 -2.72
C VAL A 39 1.57 16.71 -1.58
N PHE A 40 2.13 15.98 -0.62
CA PHE A 40 2.85 16.57 0.52
C PHE A 40 4.37 16.46 0.39
N LEU A 41 5.04 17.49 -0.11
CA LEU A 41 6.49 17.47 -0.27
C LEU A 41 7.21 17.46 1.09
N VAL A 42 8.12 16.50 1.31
CA VAL A 42 8.96 16.45 2.52
C VAL A 42 10.36 16.96 2.18
N SER A 43 10.66 18.17 2.64
CA SER A 43 11.99 18.77 2.51
C SER A 43 13.00 18.08 3.46
N SER A 44 14.18 17.73 2.93
CA SER A 44 15.27 17.07 3.66
C SER A 44 15.82 17.88 4.84
N SER A 45 15.49 19.17 4.93
CA SER A 45 15.97 20.08 5.99
C SER A 45 15.23 19.98 7.32
N ASN A 46 14.08 19.28 7.40
CA ASN A 46 13.25 19.29 8.62
C ASN A 46 12.60 17.92 8.95
N ARG A 47 13.41 16.86 9.06
CA ARG A 47 12.99 15.47 9.43
C ARG A 47 12.25 15.32 10.78
N LYS A 48 12.04 16.40 11.55
CA LYS A 48 11.39 16.37 12.88
C LYS A 48 9.97 16.94 12.92
N GLN A 49 9.45 17.48 11.80
CA GLN A 49 8.07 17.95 11.73
C GLN A 49 7.33 17.20 10.62
N VAL A 50 6.45 16.28 11.02
CA VAL A 50 5.52 15.54 10.16
C VAL A 50 4.40 16.44 9.61
N SER A 51 4.36 17.69 10.04
CA SER A 51 3.30 18.65 9.74
C SER A 51 3.89 19.87 9.05
N ILE A 52 3.31 20.24 7.90
CA ILE A 52 3.64 21.39 7.03
C ILE A 52 4.61 21.04 5.89
N GLY A 53 4.15 20.17 4.98
CA GLY A 53 4.64 20.21 3.59
C GLY A 53 3.99 21.38 2.86
N GLU A 54 4.69 22.01 1.91
CA GLU A 54 4.08 22.98 1.01
C GLU A 54 3.04 22.27 0.13
N HIS A 55 1.81 22.79 0.09
CA HIS A 55 0.80 22.31 -0.85
C HIS A 55 1.21 22.75 -2.25
N VAL A 56 1.67 21.80 -3.06
CA VAL A 56 1.98 22.05 -4.47
C VAL A 56 0.79 21.62 -5.31
N GLN A 57 0.31 22.51 -6.17
CA GLN A 57 -0.69 22.17 -7.18
C GLN A 57 0.01 21.37 -8.29
N ILE A 58 -0.20 20.06 -8.28
CA ILE A 58 0.30 19.12 -9.28
C ILE A 58 -0.91 18.37 -9.83
N GLU A 59 -1.04 18.32 -11.15
CA GLU A 59 -2.07 17.52 -11.78
C GLU A 59 -1.70 16.03 -11.74
N PRO A 60 -2.67 15.11 -11.57
CA PRO A 60 -2.38 13.68 -11.47
C PRO A 60 -1.54 13.11 -12.63
N GLN A 61 -1.73 13.62 -13.87
CA GLN A 61 -0.98 13.16 -15.03
C GLN A 61 0.51 13.53 -15.06
N ASP A 62 0.93 14.48 -14.22
CA ASP A 62 2.32 14.96 -14.18
C ASP A 62 3.16 14.20 -13.13
N LEU A 63 2.51 13.42 -12.25
CA LEU A 63 3.15 12.75 -11.12
C LEU A 63 4.24 11.76 -11.54
N GLY A 64 4.01 10.95 -12.58
CA GLY A 64 5.00 9.98 -13.05
C GLY A 64 6.26 10.63 -13.62
N VAL A 65 6.11 11.73 -14.38
CA VAL A 65 7.26 12.49 -14.91
C VAL A 65 8.06 13.10 -13.78
N MET A 66 7.38 13.72 -12.81
CA MET A 66 8.04 14.35 -11.66
C MET A 66 8.78 13.32 -10.79
N ALA A 67 8.19 12.14 -10.59
CA ALA A 67 8.84 11.05 -9.88
C ALA A 67 10.10 10.58 -10.64
N GLU A 68 9.98 10.30 -11.94
CA GLU A 68 11.10 9.84 -12.77
C GLU A 68 12.28 10.82 -12.76
N THR A 69 12.04 12.09 -13.07
CA THR A 69 13.09 13.12 -13.06
C THR A 69 13.80 13.21 -11.71
N TYR A 70 13.05 13.12 -10.62
CA TYR A 70 13.66 13.19 -9.30
C TYR A 70 14.60 12.00 -9.00
N PHE A 71 14.14 10.78 -9.28
CA PHE A 71 14.95 9.59 -9.00
C PHE A 71 16.21 9.51 -9.86
N GLU A 72 16.16 10.02 -11.09
CA GLU A 72 17.34 10.18 -11.95
C GLU A 72 18.34 11.17 -11.37
N GLU A 73 17.88 12.34 -10.90
CA GLU A 73 18.74 13.37 -10.30
C GLU A 73 19.46 12.90 -9.01
N HIS A 74 18.91 11.89 -8.33
CA HIS A 74 19.40 11.39 -7.03
C HIS A 74 19.90 9.94 -7.12
N GLU A 75 20.19 9.46 -8.33
CA GLU A 75 20.74 8.14 -8.57
C GLU A 75 22.16 8.02 -7.98
N GLY A 76 22.35 7.11 -7.00
CA GLY A 76 23.66 6.83 -6.37
C GLY A 76 23.77 7.18 -4.89
N GLU A 77 22.77 7.84 -4.30
CA GLU A 77 22.69 8.07 -2.85
C GLU A 77 22.28 6.78 -2.11
N THR A 78 23.26 6.00 -1.68
CA THR A 78 23.14 4.56 -1.36
C THR A 78 22.66 4.19 0.05
N ASN A 79 22.18 5.13 0.89
CA ASN A 79 21.97 4.85 2.31
C ASN A 79 20.72 5.46 2.97
N PHE A 80 19.65 5.67 2.22
CA PHE A 80 18.39 6.07 2.84
C PHE A 80 17.31 5.03 2.56
N LEU A 81 16.65 4.59 3.64
CA LEU A 81 15.27 4.15 3.64
C LEU A 81 14.44 5.29 3.05
N PHE A 82 14.46 5.40 1.72
CA PHE A 82 13.76 6.41 0.98
C PHE A 82 12.30 5.95 0.86
N SER A 83 11.49 6.16 1.90
CA SER A 83 10.12 6.62 1.61
C SER A 83 10.29 7.90 0.79
N PHE A 84 9.86 7.89 -0.46
CA PHE A 84 9.86 9.03 -1.38
C PHE A 84 10.24 10.41 -0.74
N PRO A 85 11.44 10.99 -0.95
CA PRO A 85 11.67 12.44 -0.90
C PRO A 85 11.90 12.98 -2.31
N PRO A 86 11.82 14.30 -2.61
CA PRO A 86 11.29 15.42 -1.88
C PRO A 86 9.84 15.69 -2.36
N LEU A 87 9.22 14.82 -3.17
CA LEU A 87 7.83 15.00 -3.63
C LEU A 87 6.85 14.02 -2.98
N GLY A 88 7.10 13.70 -1.73
CA GLY A 88 6.01 13.56 -0.80
C GLY A 88 5.12 12.33 -0.82
N ARG A 89 4.17 12.37 0.11
CA ARG A 89 3.05 11.44 0.20
C ARG A 89 1.94 11.95 -0.72
N ILE A 90 1.48 11.11 -1.64
CA ILE A 90 0.32 11.42 -2.48
C ILE A 90 -0.93 11.06 -1.70
N MET A 91 -1.86 12.00 -1.58
CA MET A 91 -3.07 11.84 -0.79
C MET A 91 -4.28 11.73 -1.71
N PHE A 92 -5.08 10.71 -1.46
CA PHE A 92 -6.39 10.53 -2.06
C PHE A 92 -7.46 10.52 -0.97
N LYS A 93 -8.63 11.04 -1.27
CA LYS A 93 -9.86 10.73 -0.53
C LYS A 93 -10.48 9.46 -1.10
N TYR A 94 -10.98 8.61 -0.24
CA TYR A 94 -11.77 7.45 -0.62
C TYR A 94 -12.96 7.29 0.31
N ASP A 95 -14.07 6.83 -0.23
CA ASP A 95 -15.36 6.83 0.44
C ASP A 95 -15.51 5.65 1.42
N PHE A 96 -14.52 5.42 2.29
CA PHE A 96 -14.61 4.34 3.27
C PHE A 96 -15.88 4.44 4.11
N VAL A 97 -16.45 3.28 4.45
CA VAL A 97 -17.66 3.21 5.24
C VAL A 97 -17.29 3.45 6.69
N LEU A 98 -17.93 4.45 7.31
CA LEU A 98 -17.81 4.77 8.73
C LEU A 98 -19.21 4.60 9.34
N ASP A 99 -19.35 3.74 10.36
CA ASP A 99 -20.60 3.62 11.12
C ASP A 99 -20.73 4.70 12.18
N GLN A 100 -21.90 4.77 12.83
CA GLN A 100 -22.17 5.79 13.83
C GLN A 100 -21.19 5.74 15.00
N TYR A 101 -20.75 4.55 15.42
CA TYR A 101 -19.76 4.41 16.49
C TYR A 101 -18.44 5.09 16.11
N MET A 102 -17.94 4.81 14.90
CA MET A 102 -16.74 5.47 14.40
C MET A 102 -16.92 6.97 14.19
N MET A 103 -18.07 7.39 13.68
CA MET A 103 -18.38 8.81 13.52
C MET A 103 -18.42 9.54 14.87
N ASP A 104 -18.89 8.88 15.93
CA ASP A 104 -18.92 9.42 17.30
C ASP A 104 -17.50 9.55 17.87
N GLU A 105 -16.66 8.52 17.74
CA GLU A 105 -15.24 8.57 18.15
C GLU A 105 -14.47 9.65 17.36
N ILE A 106 -14.64 9.69 16.03
CA ILE A 106 -14.07 10.72 15.16
C ILE A 106 -14.59 12.11 15.56
N ALA A 107 -15.84 12.25 16.01
CA ALA A 107 -16.41 13.53 16.43
C ALA A 107 -15.69 14.13 17.66
N GLU A 108 -15.07 13.29 18.49
CA GLU A 108 -14.31 13.70 19.67
C GLU A 108 -12.85 14.03 19.36
N GLU A 109 -12.35 13.65 18.19
CA GLU A 109 -10.97 13.89 17.73
C GLU A 109 -10.70 15.34 17.27
N GLU A 110 -9.41 15.67 17.10
CA GLU A 110 -8.97 16.94 16.52
C GLU A 110 -9.44 17.11 15.06
N ALA A 111 -9.57 18.35 14.58
CA ALA A 111 -10.12 18.66 13.26
C ALA A 111 -9.34 18.01 12.09
N ASP A 112 -8.01 17.92 12.21
CA ASP A 112 -7.16 17.32 11.20
C ASP A 112 -7.38 15.80 11.13
N THR A 113 -7.49 15.17 12.29
CA THR A 113 -7.83 13.75 12.49
C THR A 113 -9.19 13.44 11.86
N LYS A 114 -10.21 14.29 12.05
CA LYS A 114 -11.52 14.15 11.36
C LYS A 114 -11.41 14.16 9.84
N SER A 115 -10.52 14.98 9.30
CA SER A 115 -10.36 15.12 7.86
C SER A 115 -9.63 13.95 7.20
N SER A 116 -8.89 13.14 7.98
CA SER A 116 -8.04 12.05 7.47
C SER A 116 -8.68 10.67 7.47
N ALA A 117 -9.89 10.51 8.02
CA ALA A 117 -10.57 9.20 8.17
C ALA A 117 -10.76 8.46 6.83
N ASN A 118 -10.83 9.24 5.75
CA ASN A 118 -11.05 8.79 4.40
C ASN A 118 -9.80 8.92 3.53
N ASP A 119 -8.62 9.07 4.13
CA ASP A 119 -7.40 9.34 3.39
C ASP A 119 -6.66 8.05 3.06
N ILE A 120 -6.21 7.95 1.80
CA ILE A 120 -5.22 6.99 1.35
C ILE A 120 -3.93 7.73 1.09
N GLY A 121 -2.89 7.37 1.83
CA GLY A 121 -1.54 7.87 1.59
C GLY A 121 -0.72 6.91 0.75
N VAL A 122 -0.23 7.36 -0.40
CA VAL A 122 0.61 6.55 -1.28
C VAL A 122 2.03 7.08 -1.29
N THR A 123 2.99 6.17 -1.12
CA THR A 123 4.43 6.47 -1.12
C THR A 123 5.15 5.49 -2.02
N PHE A 124 6.12 5.99 -2.78
CA PHE A 124 6.90 5.25 -3.76
C PHE A 124 8.36 5.18 -3.30
N SER A 125 9.01 4.02 -3.36
CA SER A 125 10.34 3.86 -2.76
C SER A 125 11.14 2.77 -3.46
N TYR A 126 12.46 2.95 -3.60
CA TYR A 126 13.32 1.79 -3.87
C TYR A 126 13.65 1.09 -2.57
N SER A 127 13.58 -0.24 -2.58
CA SER A 127 14.09 -1.08 -1.50
C SER A 127 15.04 -2.11 -2.07
N VAL A 128 16.01 -2.54 -1.27
CA VAL A 128 16.91 -3.63 -1.62
C VAL A 128 16.48 -4.83 -0.80
N SER A 129 16.07 -5.89 -1.47
CA SER A 129 15.81 -7.17 -0.80
C SER A 129 17.12 -7.90 -0.54
N GLU A 130 17.20 -8.71 0.52
CA GLU A 130 18.40 -9.52 0.80
C GLU A 130 18.73 -10.50 -0.35
N HIS A 131 17.71 -10.91 -1.13
CA HIS A 131 17.81 -12.00 -2.10
C HIS A 131 17.48 -11.63 -3.56
N GLY A 132 17.04 -10.41 -3.86
CA GLY A 132 16.36 -10.10 -5.13
C GLY A 132 16.71 -8.76 -5.78
N GLY A 133 17.84 -8.15 -5.40
CA GLY A 133 18.27 -6.88 -6.01
C GLY A 133 17.37 -5.69 -5.66
N LYS A 134 17.53 -4.61 -6.42
CA LYS A 134 16.76 -3.36 -6.28
C LYS A 134 15.33 -3.61 -6.77
N ARG A 135 14.34 -3.31 -5.93
CA ARG A 135 12.92 -3.39 -6.27
C ARG A 135 12.22 -2.07 -5.99
N MET A 136 11.16 -1.80 -6.73
CA MET A 136 10.29 -0.67 -6.47
C MET A 136 9.16 -1.10 -5.52
N LYS A 137 8.96 -0.35 -4.44
CA LYS A 137 7.94 -0.56 -3.42
C LYS A 137 6.96 0.60 -3.42
N VAL A 138 5.67 0.27 -3.54
CA VAL A 138 4.56 1.21 -3.38
C VAL A 138 3.87 0.88 -2.06
N SER A 139 4.00 1.78 -1.10
CA SER A 139 3.37 1.69 0.21
C SER A 139 2.10 2.51 0.22
N MET A 140 0.97 1.85 0.41
CA MET A 140 -0.32 2.50 0.65
C MET A 140 -0.63 2.41 2.14
N SER A 141 -0.96 3.55 2.72
CA SER A 141 -1.26 3.70 4.14
C SER A 141 -2.72 4.09 4.31
N PHE A 142 -3.38 3.33 5.15
CA PHE A 142 -4.76 3.50 5.53
C PHE A 142 -4.78 3.70 7.03
N TRP A 143 -5.70 4.52 7.50
CA TRP A 143 -5.79 4.73 8.93
C TRP A 143 -6.41 3.50 9.59
N GLU A 144 -5.60 2.76 10.35
CA GLU A 144 -5.94 1.41 10.82
C GLU A 144 -7.03 1.41 11.88
N GLU A 145 -6.97 2.39 12.77
CA GLU A 145 -7.91 2.52 13.89
C GLU A 145 -9.37 2.57 13.39
N TYR A 146 -9.67 3.36 12.35
CA TYR A 146 -11.04 3.56 11.89
C TYR A 146 -11.47 2.67 10.72
N LEU A 147 -10.56 1.98 10.05
CA LEU A 147 -10.97 1.11 8.94
C LEU A 147 -11.12 -0.34 9.37
N LEU A 148 -10.38 -0.77 10.39
CA LEU A 148 -10.14 -2.18 10.67
C LEU A 148 -10.13 -2.55 12.16
N LYS A 149 -10.02 -1.60 13.10
CA LYS A 149 -10.12 -1.87 14.56
C LYS A 149 -11.45 -1.44 15.18
N HIS A 150 -11.89 -0.21 14.92
CA HIS A 150 -13.12 0.35 15.46
C HIS A 150 -14.28 0.18 14.48
N GLY A 151 -15.49 -0.01 15.00
CA GLY A 151 -16.69 -0.22 14.19
C GLY A 151 -17.14 -1.68 14.09
N SER A 152 -18.28 -1.87 13.45
CA SER A 152 -18.91 -3.18 13.27
C SER A 152 -18.19 -4.03 12.23
N TRP A 153 -18.22 -5.35 12.44
CA TRP A 153 -17.63 -6.33 11.54
C TRP A 153 -18.10 -6.18 10.07
N GLU A 154 -19.38 -5.83 9.86
CA GLU A 154 -19.93 -5.65 8.51
C GLU A 154 -19.27 -4.46 7.78
N VAL A 155 -18.90 -3.41 8.52
CA VAL A 155 -18.21 -2.25 7.98
C VAL A 155 -16.76 -2.58 7.64
N HIS A 156 -16.06 -3.31 8.52
CA HIS A 156 -14.70 -3.82 8.23
C HIS A 156 -14.69 -4.63 6.95
N ARG A 157 -15.65 -5.56 6.80
CA ARG A 157 -15.81 -6.36 5.57
C ARG A 157 -15.91 -5.50 4.32
N ARG A 158 -16.80 -4.49 4.33
CA ARG A 158 -16.99 -3.59 3.19
C ARG A 158 -15.72 -2.78 2.88
N ASN A 159 -15.00 -2.34 3.89
CA ASN A 159 -13.74 -1.60 3.73
C ASN A 159 -12.62 -2.49 3.17
N ILE A 160 -12.54 -3.76 3.55
CA ILE A 160 -11.59 -4.73 2.96
C ILE A 160 -11.94 -5.00 1.50
N GLU A 161 -13.22 -5.18 1.17
CA GLU A 161 -13.66 -5.38 -0.21
C GLU A 161 -13.28 -4.18 -1.10
N LYS A 162 -13.40 -2.96 -0.54
CA LYS A 162 -12.88 -1.73 -1.15
C LYS A 162 -11.36 -1.73 -1.32
N ILE A 163 -10.62 -2.24 -0.32
CA ILE A 163 -9.17 -2.43 -0.40
C ILE A 163 -8.79 -3.39 -1.54
N TYR A 164 -9.47 -4.53 -1.62
CA TYR A 164 -9.26 -5.52 -2.67
C TYR A 164 -9.60 -4.96 -4.05
N SER A 165 -10.58 -4.06 -4.16
CA SER A 165 -10.94 -3.41 -5.42
C SER A 165 -9.77 -2.63 -6.01
N PHE A 166 -9.12 -1.75 -5.24
CA PHE A 166 -7.98 -0.99 -5.80
C PHE A 166 -6.73 -1.85 -5.96
N ILE A 167 -6.47 -2.86 -5.10
CA ILE A 167 -5.38 -3.82 -5.34
C ILE A 167 -5.63 -4.54 -6.67
N GLY A 168 -6.87 -4.96 -6.92
CA GLY A 168 -7.30 -5.58 -8.18
C GLY A 168 -7.06 -4.67 -9.37
N ALA A 169 -7.40 -3.38 -9.27
CA ALA A 169 -7.16 -2.38 -10.30
C ALA A 169 -5.65 -2.16 -10.55
N ILE A 170 -4.85 -2.02 -9.49
CA ILE A 170 -3.38 -1.90 -9.57
C ILE A 170 -2.81 -3.14 -10.27
N ASN A 171 -3.26 -4.33 -9.87
CA ASN A 171 -2.82 -5.57 -10.48
C ASN A 171 -3.24 -5.71 -11.95
N GLN A 172 -4.37 -5.14 -12.35
CA GLN A 172 -4.78 -5.10 -13.75
C GLN A 172 -3.90 -4.16 -14.60
N ASN A 173 -3.49 -3.03 -14.04
CA ASN A 173 -2.82 -1.96 -14.81
C ASN A 173 -1.29 -2.00 -14.73
N VAL A 174 -0.72 -2.40 -13.59
CA VAL A 174 0.74 -2.35 -13.34
C VAL A 174 1.32 -3.65 -12.80
N GLU A 175 0.50 -4.67 -12.54
CA GLU A 175 0.92 -6.06 -12.27
C GLU A 175 2.10 -6.19 -11.26
N PRO A 176 1.92 -5.80 -9.99
CA PRO A 176 2.93 -6.07 -8.97
C PRO A 176 3.19 -7.58 -8.88
N TYR A 177 4.42 -7.97 -8.56
CA TYR A 177 4.77 -9.38 -8.45
C TYR A 177 4.46 -9.95 -7.06
N PHE A 178 4.40 -9.09 -6.04
CA PHE A 178 4.12 -9.47 -4.65
C PHE A 178 3.58 -8.27 -3.88
N GLY A 179 2.88 -8.54 -2.79
CA GLY A 179 2.57 -7.53 -1.79
C GLY A 179 2.25 -8.15 -0.44
N ALA A 180 2.35 -7.36 0.61
CA ALA A 180 2.01 -7.77 1.97
C ALA A 180 1.30 -6.64 2.69
N MET A 181 0.33 -6.99 3.52
CA MET A 181 -0.35 -6.06 4.41
C MET A 181 -0.09 -6.41 5.86
N ASN A 182 0.24 -5.39 6.64
CA ASN A 182 0.37 -5.54 8.08
C ASN A 182 0.04 -4.24 8.83
N SER A 183 -0.19 -4.37 10.13
CA SER A 183 -0.26 -3.24 11.05
C SER A 183 1.13 -2.61 11.20
N GLU A 184 1.17 -1.31 11.47
CA GLU A 184 2.38 -0.55 11.82
C GLU A 184 3.15 -1.16 13.00
N LEU A 185 2.48 -1.91 13.88
CA LEU A 185 3.10 -2.59 15.01
C LEU A 185 3.92 -3.84 14.60
N HIS A 186 3.79 -4.27 13.35
CA HIS A 186 4.42 -5.47 12.79
C HIS A 186 5.14 -5.16 11.46
N LEU A 187 6.07 -4.19 11.50
CA LEU A 187 6.86 -3.64 10.37
C LEU A 187 7.70 -4.64 9.54
N ASN A 188 7.54 -5.96 9.70
CA ASN A 188 8.37 -6.97 9.03
C ASN A 188 7.71 -7.54 7.76
N THR A 189 7.08 -6.67 6.94
CA THR A 189 6.43 -7.05 5.67
C THR A 189 7.40 -7.77 4.72
N ASP A 190 8.68 -7.41 4.76
CA ASP A 190 9.74 -7.95 3.90
C ASP A 190 9.96 -9.46 4.05
N LYS A 191 9.74 -10.03 5.24
CA LYS A 191 10.01 -11.46 5.48
C LYS A 191 9.13 -12.40 4.67
N SER A 192 7.86 -12.06 4.44
CA SER A 192 6.96 -12.94 3.68
C SER A 192 7.39 -13.07 2.21
N HIS A 193 7.93 -12.01 1.61
CA HIS A 193 8.48 -12.08 0.26
C HIS A 193 9.68 -13.02 0.21
N ASP A 194 10.61 -12.87 1.16
CA ASP A 194 11.84 -13.64 1.19
C ASP A 194 11.54 -15.12 1.49
N LEU A 195 10.62 -15.41 2.42
CA LEU A 195 10.12 -16.77 2.66
C LEU A 195 9.57 -17.41 1.39
N LEU A 196 8.74 -16.71 0.64
CA LEU A 196 8.16 -17.23 -0.61
C LEU A 196 9.27 -17.53 -1.64
N ARG A 197 10.30 -16.68 -1.73
CA ARG A 197 11.47 -16.90 -2.62
C ARG A 197 12.32 -18.09 -2.18
N GLU A 198 12.38 -18.38 -0.88
CA GLU A 198 13.04 -19.55 -0.32
C GLU A 198 12.22 -20.85 -0.45
N GLY A 199 11.04 -20.79 -1.08
CA GLY A 199 10.12 -21.94 -1.19
C GLY A 199 9.43 -22.29 0.12
N LYS A 200 9.33 -21.33 1.05
CA LYS A 200 8.61 -21.45 2.32
C LYS A 200 7.27 -20.71 2.24
N PHE A 201 6.33 -21.13 3.08
CA PHE A 201 5.04 -20.46 3.20
C PHE A 201 5.21 -19.01 3.70
N PRO A 202 4.58 -18.01 3.07
CA PRO A 202 4.62 -16.64 3.56
C PRO A 202 3.81 -16.51 4.85
N GLU A 203 4.42 -15.95 5.90
CA GLU A 203 3.79 -15.80 7.22
C GLU A 203 4.17 -14.48 7.90
N GLY A 204 3.43 -14.11 8.94
CA GLY A 204 3.68 -12.92 9.77
C GLY A 204 2.97 -11.65 9.30
N ASN A 205 2.21 -11.71 8.20
CA ASN A 205 1.37 -10.63 7.68
C ASN A 205 -0.11 -10.96 7.83
N ASP A 206 -0.97 -9.94 7.80
CA ASP A 206 -2.42 -10.09 7.89
C ASP A 206 -3.00 -10.64 6.56
N PHE A 207 -2.48 -10.17 5.42
CA PHE A 207 -2.66 -10.80 4.12
C PHE A 207 -1.38 -10.71 3.27
N VAL A 208 -1.24 -11.61 2.29
CA VAL A 208 -0.21 -11.55 1.25
C VAL A 208 -0.84 -11.59 -0.14
N PHE A 209 -0.41 -10.69 -1.03
CA PHE A 209 -0.72 -10.69 -2.45
C PHE A 209 0.42 -11.37 -3.20
N VAL A 210 0.10 -12.35 -4.04
CA VAL A 210 1.05 -13.06 -4.90
C VAL A 210 0.67 -12.81 -6.36
N GLY A 211 1.51 -12.03 -7.04
CA GLY A 211 1.35 -11.72 -8.46
C GLY A 211 1.64 -12.94 -9.34
N LYS A 212 1.18 -12.89 -10.58
CA LYS A 212 1.29 -14.00 -11.56
C LYS A 212 2.73 -14.52 -11.69
N GLN A 213 3.71 -13.63 -11.62
CA GLN A 213 5.13 -13.94 -11.73
C GLN A 213 5.61 -14.83 -10.58
N MET A 214 5.03 -14.73 -9.38
CA MET A 214 5.46 -15.47 -8.20
C MET A 214 4.55 -16.64 -7.82
N LEU A 215 3.38 -16.79 -8.47
CA LEU A 215 2.44 -17.89 -8.16
C LEU A 215 3.06 -19.29 -8.22
N HIS A 216 4.05 -19.49 -9.09
CA HIS A 216 4.73 -20.78 -9.23
C HIS A 216 5.58 -21.16 -8.00
N LEU A 217 5.87 -20.20 -7.11
CA LEU A 217 6.59 -20.41 -5.86
C LEU A 217 5.65 -20.74 -4.70
N LEU A 218 4.34 -20.52 -4.86
CA LEU A 218 3.35 -20.72 -3.81
C LEU A 218 2.91 -22.19 -3.75
N ASP A 219 3.11 -22.81 -2.59
CA ASP A 219 2.61 -24.17 -2.33
C ASP A 219 1.09 -24.15 -2.08
N MET A 220 0.33 -24.47 -3.13
CA MET A 220 -1.13 -24.52 -3.08
C MET A 220 -1.69 -25.69 -2.28
N ASP A 221 -0.93 -26.75 -2.06
CA ASP A 221 -1.36 -27.86 -1.20
C ASP A 221 -1.22 -27.46 0.26
N GLU A 222 -0.18 -26.70 0.61
CA GLU A 222 -0.04 -26.08 1.92
C GLU A 222 -1.13 -25.03 2.21
N VAL A 223 -1.48 -24.17 1.24
CA VAL A 223 -2.62 -23.22 1.36
C VAL A 223 -3.91 -23.97 1.74
N LYS A 224 -4.21 -25.07 1.04
CA LYS A 224 -5.40 -25.90 1.33
C LYS A 224 -5.32 -26.59 2.68
N ALA A 225 -4.16 -27.17 3.02
CA ALA A 225 -3.96 -27.88 4.28
C ALA A 225 -4.13 -26.97 5.50
N ARG A 226 -3.71 -25.71 5.37
CA ARG A 226 -3.87 -24.68 6.40
C ARG A 226 -5.27 -24.02 6.41
N GLY A 227 -6.14 -24.35 5.45
CA GLY A 227 -7.47 -23.73 5.35
C GLY A 227 -7.44 -22.24 5.04
N ILE A 228 -6.35 -21.76 4.42
CA ILE A 228 -6.14 -20.33 4.14
C ILE A 228 -7.11 -19.89 3.05
N ARG A 229 -7.86 -18.83 3.33
CA ARG A 229 -8.78 -18.26 2.36
C ARG A 229 -7.99 -17.55 1.25
N GLN A 230 -8.43 -17.79 0.03
CA GLN A 230 -7.84 -17.21 -1.18
C GLN A 230 -8.86 -16.40 -1.95
N THR A 231 -8.44 -15.22 -2.40
CA THR A 231 -9.19 -14.38 -3.33
C THR A 231 -8.42 -14.29 -4.63
N VAL A 232 -9.00 -14.80 -5.72
CA VAL A 232 -8.41 -14.73 -7.05
C VAL A 232 -8.64 -13.35 -7.62
N MET A 233 -7.56 -12.67 -7.95
CA MET A 233 -7.53 -11.33 -8.53
C MET A 233 -7.46 -11.41 -10.07
N PRO A 234 -7.63 -10.28 -10.77
CA PRO A 234 -7.30 -10.18 -12.20
C PRO A 234 -5.90 -10.74 -12.53
N ASN A 235 -5.62 -11.06 -13.78
CA ASN A 235 -4.31 -11.58 -14.20
C ASN A 235 -3.83 -12.85 -13.46
N LYS A 236 -4.75 -13.57 -12.81
CA LYS A 236 -4.53 -14.79 -12.01
C LYS A 236 -3.76 -14.58 -10.70
N ALA A 237 -3.46 -13.34 -10.31
CA ALA A 237 -2.86 -13.08 -9.01
C ALA A 237 -3.79 -13.55 -7.87
N VAL A 238 -3.25 -13.77 -6.69
CA VAL A 238 -4.00 -14.30 -5.54
C VAL A 238 -3.71 -13.48 -4.30
N ILE A 239 -4.74 -13.13 -3.54
CA ILE A 239 -4.60 -12.70 -2.15
C ILE A 239 -4.83 -13.89 -1.23
N LEU A 240 -3.93 -14.09 -0.28
CA LEU A 240 -4.02 -15.06 0.81
C LEU A 240 -4.30 -14.31 2.11
N GLU A 241 -5.44 -14.62 2.73
CA GLU A 241 -5.82 -14.08 4.05
C GLU A 241 -5.16 -14.95 5.12
N LEU A 242 -4.06 -14.47 5.71
CA LEU A 242 -3.20 -15.26 6.60
C LEU A 242 -3.61 -15.20 8.07
N THR A 243 -4.59 -14.37 8.40
CA THR A 243 -5.14 -14.21 9.75
C THR A 243 -6.64 -14.32 9.73
N ASP A 244 -7.19 -14.89 10.80
CA ASP A 244 -8.64 -15.02 10.97
C ASP A 244 -9.33 -13.68 11.24
N LYS A 245 -8.57 -12.58 11.36
CA LYS A 245 -9.12 -11.22 11.45
C LYS A 245 -10.08 -10.90 10.31
N TRP A 246 -9.85 -11.54 9.17
CA TRP A 246 -10.61 -11.34 7.92
C TRP A 246 -11.52 -12.52 7.58
N ALA A 247 -11.36 -13.64 8.29
CA ALA A 247 -12.10 -14.86 8.07
C ALA A 247 -13.49 -14.77 8.72
N LEU A 248 -14.49 -15.14 7.93
CA LEU A 248 -15.79 -15.62 8.40
C LEU A 248 -15.82 -17.13 8.31
#